data_AF-A0AB37URD1-F1
#
_entry.id   AF-A0AB37URD1-F1
#
_cell.length_a   1.000
_cell.length_b   1.000
_cell.length_c   1.000
_cell.angle_alpha   90.00
_cell.angle_beta   90.00
_cell.angle_gamma   90.00
#
_symmetry.space_group_name_H-M   'P 1'
#
loop_
_entity.id
_entity.type
_entity.pdbx_description
1 polymer ?
#
loop_
_entity_poly.entity_id
_entity_poly.type
_entity_poly.pdbx_seq_one_letter_code
_entity_poly.pdbx_strand_id
1 'polypeptide(L)'
;MVKEIRIYIEGGGDGRNTRGLLREGFNKFLQELNQLARSRKIKWNIIICDSRNNTFSQFKSALKEHPDAFNVLLVDAEASVKKAPWQHLKERDN
;
A
#
# COMPACT_ATOMS: atom_id res chain seq x y z
N MET A 1 -8.36 5.53 -18.29
CA MET A 1 -8.34 4.14 -17.77
C MET A 1 -7.05 3.96 -17.00
N VAL A 2 -7.11 3.41 -15.77
CA VAL A 2 -5.92 3.20 -14.92
C VAL A 2 -4.95 2.26 -15.61
N LYS A 3 -3.67 2.63 -15.69
CA LYS A 3 -2.61 1.80 -16.32
C LYS A 3 -1.68 1.13 -15.30
N GLU A 4 -1.66 1.61 -14.07
CA GLU A 4 -0.82 1.10 -13.00
C GLU A 4 -1.54 1.21 -11.65
N ILE A 5 -1.38 0.19 -10.80
CA ILE A 5 -1.79 0.18 -9.40
C ILE A 5 -0.52 0.03 -8.56
N ARG A 6 -0.40 0.85 -7.51
CA ARG A 6 0.73 0.85 -6.58
C ARG A 6 0.19 0.81 -5.16
N ILE A 7 0.47 -0.27 -4.44
CA ILE A 7 -0.04 -0.49 -3.08
C ILE A 7 1.12 -0.37 -2.10
N TYR A 8 1.12 0.69 -1.30
CA TYR A 8 2.12 1.00 -0.28
C TYR A 8 1.63 0.44 1.05
N ILE A 9 2.35 -0.53 1.60
CA ILE A 9 1.90 -1.33 2.74
C ILE A 9 2.86 -1.17 3.92
N GLU A 10 2.32 -0.84 5.09
CA GLU A 10 3.06 -0.83 6.35
C GLU A 10 3.51 -2.24 6.77
N GLY A 11 4.66 -2.32 7.43
CA GLY A 11 5.16 -3.55 8.04
C GLY A 11 6.36 -4.13 7.32
N GLY A 12 6.87 -5.24 7.85
CA GLY A 12 8.07 -5.91 7.33
C GLY A 12 9.36 -5.49 7.99
N GLY A 13 9.33 -4.46 8.85
CA GLY A 13 10.49 -4.04 9.65
C GLY A 13 11.71 -3.73 8.79
N ASP A 14 12.88 -3.80 9.41
CA ASP A 14 14.19 -3.60 8.78
C ASP A 14 14.75 -4.88 8.10
N GLY A 15 14.21 -6.06 8.44
CA GLY A 15 14.61 -7.34 7.87
C GLY A 15 14.28 -7.50 6.38
N ARG A 16 15.29 -7.83 5.55
CA ARG A 16 15.05 -8.20 4.14
C ARG A 16 14.15 -9.43 3.99
N ASN A 17 14.30 -10.41 4.88
CA ASN A 17 13.54 -11.66 4.82
C ASN A 17 12.05 -11.44 5.15
N THR A 18 11.74 -10.64 6.17
CA THR A 18 10.36 -10.30 6.57
C THR A 18 9.62 -9.52 5.49
N ARG A 19 10.29 -8.59 4.81
CA ARG A 19 9.73 -7.89 3.64
C ARG A 19 9.40 -8.83 2.48
N GLY A 20 10.25 -9.82 2.22
CA GLY A 20 10.02 -10.84 1.20
C GLY A 20 8.77 -11.68 1.49
N LEU A 21 8.65 -12.18 2.73
CA LEU A 21 7.51 -12.99 3.17
C LEU A 21 6.19 -12.21 3.15
N LEU A 22 6.18 -10.95 3.59
CA LEU A 22 4.98 -10.10 3.50
C LEU A 22 4.57 -9.87 2.05
N ARG A 23 5.52 -9.59 1.16
CA ARG A 23 5.25 -9.44 -0.26
C ARG A 23 4.64 -10.70 -0.86
N GLU A 24 5.15 -11.88 -0.49
CA GLU A 24 4.57 -13.16 -0.91
C GLU A 24 3.15 -13.32 -0.37
N GLY A 25 2.94 -13.07 0.93
CA GLY A 25 1.64 -13.14 1.58
C GLY A 25 0.60 -12.24 0.93
N PHE A 26 0.92 -10.96 0.70
CA PHE A 26 0.01 -10.04 0.02
C PHE A 26 -0.22 -10.38 -1.45
N ASN A 27 0.77 -10.91 -2.16
CA ASN A 27 0.56 -11.40 -3.53
C ASN A 27 -0.44 -12.56 -3.58
N LYS A 28 -0.36 -13.50 -2.61
CA LYS A 28 -1.33 -14.58 -2.48
C LYS A 28 -2.71 -14.07 -2.07
N PHE A 29 -2.76 -13.18 -1.07
CA PHE A 29 -4.01 -12.61 -0.58
C PHE A 29 -4.76 -11.81 -1.66
N LEU A 30 -4.05 -11.04 -2.47
CA LEU A 30 -4.62 -10.21 -3.55
C LEU A 30 -4.53 -10.87 -4.93
N GLN A 31 -4.34 -12.19 -4.99
CA GLN A 31 -4.03 -12.91 -6.23
C GLN A 31 -5.09 -12.70 -7.32
N GLU A 32 -6.37 -12.79 -6.96
CA GLU A 32 -7.48 -12.62 -7.91
C GLU A 32 -7.51 -11.21 -8.52
N LEU A 33 -7.26 -10.18 -7.70
CA LEU A 33 -7.18 -8.79 -8.16
C LEU A 33 -5.96 -8.58 -9.07
N ASN A 34 -4.82 -9.18 -8.73
CA ASN A 34 -3.63 -9.12 -9.57
C ASN A 34 -3.86 -9.83 -10.92
N GLN A 35 -4.52 -10.99 -10.93
CA GLN A 35 -4.90 -11.68 -12.17
C GLN A 35 -5.83 -10.83 -13.04
N LEU A 36 -6.82 -10.16 -12.45
CA LEU A 36 -7.70 -9.23 -13.14
C LEU A 36 -6.95 -8.00 -13.68
N ALA A 37 -6.00 -7.45 -12.91
CA ALA A 37 -5.16 -6.35 -13.39
C ALA A 37 -4.33 -6.79 -14.61
N ARG A 38 -3.71 -7.98 -14.54
CA ARG A 38 -2.91 -8.54 -15.65
C ARG A 38 -3.74 -8.79 -16.91
N SER A 39 -4.96 -9.33 -16.80
CA SER A 39 -5.83 -9.55 -17.97
C SER A 39 -6.23 -8.24 -18.65
N ARG A 40 -6.25 -7.13 -17.89
CA ARG A 40 -6.50 -5.77 -18.38
C ARG A 40 -5.23 -4.99 -18.74
N LYS A 41 -4.06 -5.65 -18.73
CA LYS A 41 -2.74 -5.02 -18.96
C LYS A 41 -2.43 -3.85 -18.02
N ILE A 42 -2.93 -3.91 -16.79
CA ILE A 42 -2.65 -2.94 -15.73
C ILE A 42 -1.45 -3.44 -14.94
N LYS A 43 -0.43 -2.59 -14.81
CA LYS A 43 0.76 -2.90 -14.00
C LYS A 43 0.40 -2.96 -12.52
N TRP A 44 0.88 -3.98 -11.82
CA TRP A 44 0.56 -4.23 -10.41
C TRP A 44 1.83 -4.21 -9.56
N ASN A 45 1.89 -3.32 -8.56
CA ASN A 45 3.04 -3.21 -7.66
C ASN A 45 2.59 -3.28 -6.21
N ILE A 46 3.18 -4.20 -5.47
CA ILE A 46 3.15 -4.23 -4.00
C ILE A 46 4.43 -3.56 -3.50
N ILE A 47 4.36 -2.61 -2.59
CA ILE A 47 5.49 -1.90 -2.02
C ILE A 47 5.43 -2.06 -0.50
N ILE A 48 6.15 -3.05 0.02
CA ILE A 48 6.30 -3.23 1.47
C ILE A 48 7.24 -2.15 2.01
N CYS A 49 6.74 -1.35 2.94
CA CYS A 49 7.45 -0.26 3.59
C CYS A 49 8.03 -0.76 4.93
N ASP A 50 8.14 0.07 5.96
CA ASP A 50 8.55 -0.37 7.31
C ASP A 50 7.54 0.12 8.35
N SER A 51 7.67 1.36 8.79
CA SER A 51 6.80 2.07 9.71
C SER A 51 5.64 2.74 8.97
N ARG A 52 4.53 3.01 9.68
CA ARG A 52 3.43 3.84 9.17
C ARG A 52 3.90 5.16 8.57
N ASN A 53 4.76 5.90 9.29
CA ASN A 53 5.25 7.21 8.86
C ASN A 53 6.04 7.15 7.55
N ASN A 54 6.93 6.17 7.40
CA ASN A 54 7.66 5.98 6.14
C ASN A 54 6.70 5.56 5.01
N THR A 55 5.76 4.66 5.29
CA THR A 55 4.74 4.22 4.32
C THR A 55 3.93 5.41 3.80
N PHE A 56 3.46 6.27 4.70
CA PHE A 56 2.74 7.49 4.34
C PHE A 56 3.60 8.49 3.58
N SER A 57 4.88 8.64 3.97
CA SER A 57 5.83 9.48 3.24
C SER A 57 6.02 9.02 1.80
N GLN A 58 6.29 7.72 1.58
CA GLN A 58 6.44 7.13 0.26
C GLN A 58 5.17 7.24 -0.58
N PHE A 59 4.00 7.04 0.03
CA PHE A 59 2.72 7.26 -0.64
C PHE A 59 2.56 8.71 -1.11
N LYS A 60 2.90 9.71 -0.29
CA LYS A 60 2.86 11.12 -0.70
C LYS A 60 3.82 11.41 -1.86
N SER A 61 5.01 10.82 -1.87
CA SER A 61 5.93 10.92 -3.02
C SER A 61 5.34 10.28 -4.26
N ALA A 62 4.70 9.10 -4.13
CA ALA A 62 4.05 8.39 -5.22
C ALA A 62 2.93 9.18 -5.90
N LEU A 63 2.16 9.96 -5.13
CA LEU A 63 1.14 10.85 -5.70
C LEU A 63 1.74 11.90 -6.64
N LYS A 64 3.01 12.27 -6.46
CA LYS A 64 3.73 13.23 -7.32
C LYS A 64 4.48 12.54 -8.45
N GLU A 65 5.14 11.42 -8.16
CA GLU A 65 6.00 10.70 -9.11
C GLU A 65 5.20 9.81 -10.08
N HIS A 66 4.04 9.33 -9.64
CA HIS A 66 3.16 8.43 -10.38
C HIS A 66 1.71 8.96 -10.36
N PRO A 67 1.45 10.16 -10.90
CA PRO A 67 0.13 10.81 -10.80
C PRO A 67 -0.97 10.06 -11.56
N ASP A 68 -0.61 9.31 -12.61
CA ASP A 68 -1.55 8.51 -13.40
C ASP A 68 -1.78 7.10 -12.84
N ALA A 69 -1.03 6.71 -11.79
CA ALA A 69 -1.22 5.44 -11.12
C ALA A 69 -2.33 5.55 -10.07
N PHE A 70 -3.07 4.46 -9.88
CA PHE A 70 -3.94 4.32 -8.72
C PHE A 70 -3.10 3.96 -7.50
N ASN A 71 -2.69 5.00 -6.77
CA ASN A 71 -1.89 4.88 -5.56
C ASN A 71 -2.78 4.53 -4.36
N VAL A 72 -2.44 3.46 -3.64
CA VAL A 72 -3.17 2.93 -2.50
C VAL A 72 -2.24 2.91 -1.28
N LEU A 73 -2.75 3.35 -0.13
CA LEU A 73 -2.08 3.29 1.15
C LEU A 73 -2.76 2.23 2.03
N LEU A 74 -2.00 1.30 2.57
CA LEU A 74 -2.45 0.26 3.50
C LEU A 74 -1.60 0.32 4.77
N VAL A 75 -2.18 0.80 5.85
CA VAL A 75 -1.53 1.00 7.16
C VAL A 75 -2.40 0.42 8.27
N ASP A 76 -1.80 0.10 9.41
CA ASP A 76 -2.57 -0.34 10.58
C ASP A 76 -3.43 0.82 11.10
N ALA A 77 -4.68 0.51 11.45
CA ALA A 77 -5.59 1.47 12.05
C ALA A 77 -5.26 1.74 13.53
N GLU A 78 -4.54 0.84 14.22
CA GLU A 78 -4.19 0.84 15.66
C GLU A 78 -5.37 0.79 16.63
N ALA A 79 -6.58 1.13 16.16
CA ALA A 79 -7.80 1.24 16.90
C ALA A 79 -8.99 1.15 15.94
N SER A 80 -10.19 0.93 16.48
CA SER A 80 -11.41 0.91 15.67
C SER A 80 -11.62 2.23 14.93
N VAL A 81 -11.78 2.15 13.61
CA VAL A 81 -12.05 3.30 12.74
C VAL A 81 -13.52 3.71 12.87
N LYS A 82 -13.78 4.79 13.61
CA LYS A 82 -15.15 5.33 13.84
C LYS A 82 -15.48 6.55 12.97
N LYS A 83 -14.51 7.03 12.18
CA LYS A 83 -14.58 8.24 11.35
C LYS A 83 -14.10 7.92 9.94
N ALA A 84 -14.12 8.91 9.04
CA ALA A 84 -13.48 8.75 7.73
C ALA A 84 -12.00 8.33 7.89
N PRO A 85 -11.49 7.35 7.11
CA PRO A 85 -10.14 6.80 7.31
C PRO A 85 -9.03 7.86 7.34
N TRP A 86 -9.09 8.87 6.48
CA TRP A 86 -8.12 9.98 6.47
C TRP A 86 -8.16 10.83 7.73
N GLN A 87 -9.35 11.05 8.30
CA GLN A 87 -9.49 11.77 9.55
C GLN A 87 -8.97 10.92 10.71
N HIS A 88 -9.28 9.62 10.74
CA HIS A 88 -8.77 8.68 11.74
C HIS A 88 -7.23 8.66 11.74
N LEU A 89 -6.61 8.54 10.56
CA LEU A 89 -5.17 8.54 10.42
C LEU A 89 -4.55 9.85 10.93
N LYS A 90 -5.11 11.00 10.53
CA LYS A 90 -4.63 12.33 10.95
C LYS A 90 -4.70 12.52 12.47
N GLU A 91 -5.74 12.01 13.13
CA GLU A 91 -5.90 12.13 14.58
C GLU A 91 -4.93 11.25 15.38
N ARG A 92 -4.37 10.19 14.76
CA ARG A 92 -3.41 9.28 15.40
C ARG A 92 -1.95 9.70 15.22
N ASP A 93 -1.65 10.48 14.19
CA ASP A 93 -0.30 10.94 13.86
C ASP A 93 0.02 12.36 14.36
N ASN A 94 -0.93 13.01 15.05
CA ASN A 94 -0.74 14.29 15.75
C ASN A 94 -0.34 14.10 17.21
#